data_AF-A0A163ZIH2-F1
#
_entry.id   AF-A0A163ZIH2-F1
#
_cell.length_a   1.000
_cell.length_b   1.000
_cell.length_c   1.000
_cell.angle_alpha   90.00
_cell.angle_beta   90.00
_cell.angle_gamma   90.00
#
_symmetry.space_group_name_H-M   'P 1'
#
loop_
_entity.id
_entity.type
_entity.pdbx_description
1 polymer ?
#
loop_
_entity_poly.entity_id
_entity_poly.type
_entity_poly.pdbx_seq_one_letter_code
_entity_poly.pdbx_strand_id
1 'polypeptide(L)'
;MHSFFRCRVLTGLTVLLGSLSASAAVAQELYTLETTCRSAGQTYSCNVVASNVDDTTEYVHQFGSKTVSYRVIDDPYVRIEGRASDTTPWRSVKNATIDFRTEELCFNNNAFCVKNPKYLADVLVGSGDAMQGRTKVGMVFAANGRVDVACFDNGCDRLKDAIRQ
;
A
#
# COMPACT_ATOMS: atom_id res chain seq x y z
N MET A 1 -58.78 7.41 33.04
CA MET A 1 -58.89 8.43 34.10
C MET A 1 -57.56 8.53 34.82
N HIS A 2 -56.96 9.73 34.75
CA HIS A 2 -56.06 10.44 35.67
C HIS A 2 -55.30 9.63 36.75
N SER A 3 -53.95 9.63 36.75
CA SER A 3 -53.02 10.63 37.37
C SER A 3 -52.90 10.37 38.89
N PHE A 4 -51.77 10.34 39.60
CA PHE A 4 -50.50 11.09 39.62
C PHE A 4 -49.49 10.27 40.48
N PHE A 5 -48.17 10.45 40.33
CA PHE A 5 -47.30 11.08 41.36
C PHE A 5 -45.80 11.06 40.99
N ARG A 6 -45.12 12.12 41.43
CA ARG A 6 -43.76 12.57 41.11
C ARG A 6 -42.67 11.69 41.73
N CYS A 7 -41.52 11.60 41.06
CA CYS A 7 -40.23 11.39 41.73
C CYS A 7 -39.24 12.47 41.27
N ARG A 8 -38.83 13.34 42.20
CA ARG A 8 -37.63 14.18 42.09
C ARG A 8 -36.46 13.35 42.62
N VAL A 9 -35.32 13.29 41.93
CA VAL A 9 -33.97 13.55 42.49
C VAL A 9 -32.98 13.72 41.33
N LEU A 10 -32.16 14.76 41.48
CA LEU A 10 -31.04 15.22 40.67
C LEU A 10 -29.77 14.47 41.11
N THR A 11 -29.02 13.77 40.25
CA THR A 11 -27.55 13.58 40.42
C THR A 11 -26.90 12.81 39.24
N GLY A 12 -25.78 13.34 38.75
CA GLY A 12 -24.68 12.50 38.25
C GLY A 12 -24.57 12.29 36.73
N LEU A 13 -24.23 13.35 35.99
CA LEU A 13 -23.68 13.23 34.63
C LEU A 13 -22.29 12.58 34.72
N THR A 14 -22.20 11.26 34.62
CA THR A 14 -20.92 10.55 34.49
C THR A 14 -20.52 10.61 33.02
N VAL A 15 -19.68 11.59 32.68
CA VAL A 15 -19.00 11.63 31.38
C VAL A 15 -18.02 10.45 31.35
N LEU A 16 -18.42 9.36 30.70
CA LEU A 16 -17.53 8.27 30.30
C LEU A 16 -16.55 8.84 29.26
N LEU A 17 -15.42 9.36 29.73
CA LEU A 17 -14.21 9.54 28.93
C LEU A 17 -13.69 8.14 28.57
N GLY A 18 -14.30 7.53 27.56
CA GLY A 18 -13.76 6.36 26.89
C GLY A 18 -12.41 6.74 26.30
N SER A 19 -11.35 6.38 27.01
CA SER A 19 -9.99 6.42 26.51
C SER A 19 -9.94 5.38 25.40
N LEU A 20 -10.10 5.83 24.14
CA LEU A 20 -9.70 5.04 22.99
C LEU A 20 -8.19 4.86 23.09
N SER A 21 -7.78 3.81 23.82
CA SER A 21 -6.45 3.26 23.70
C SER A 21 -6.39 2.69 22.30
N ALA A 22 -5.91 3.50 21.34
CA ALA A 22 -5.51 2.99 20.05
C ALA A 22 -4.42 1.95 20.34
N SER A 23 -4.77 0.67 20.19
CA SER A 23 -3.82 -0.42 20.28
C SER A 23 -2.67 -0.08 19.33
N ALA A 24 -1.46 0.06 19.86
CA ALA A 24 -0.29 0.22 19.01
C ALA A 24 -0.20 -1.06 18.16
N ALA A 25 -0.37 -0.91 16.85
CA ALA A 25 -0.25 -2.00 15.91
C ALA A 25 1.12 -2.68 16.11
N VAL A 26 1.12 -3.97 16.38
CA VAL A 26 2.35 -4.73 16.54
C VAL A 26 2.81 -5.15 15.16
N ALA A 27 3.89 -4.52 14.68
CA ALA A 27 4.49 -4.90 13.41
C ALA A 27 5.22 -6.25 13.54
N GLN A 28 4.87 -7.21 12.69
CA GLN A 28 5.58 -8.48 12.55
C GLN A 28 6.44 -8.44 11.28
N GLU A 29 7.76 -8.40 11.44
CA GLU A 29 8.68 -8.43 10.29
C GLU A 29 8.56 -9.73 9.50
N LEU A 30 8.41 -9.61 8.18
CA LEU A 30 8.41 -10.70 7.21
C LEU A 30 9.81 -10.91 6.64
N TYR A 31 10.47 -9.81 6.25
CA TYR A 31 11.85 -9.82 5.79
C TYR A 31 12.46 -8.43 5.72
N THR A 32 13.79 -8.42 5.75
CA THR A 32 14.62 -7.28 5.37
C THR A 32 15.38 -7.62 4.06
N LEU A 33 15.50 -6.64 3.17
CA LEU A 33 16.16 -6.77 1.88
C LEU A 33 17.06 -5.55 1.59
N GLU A 34 18.35 -5.81 1.33
CA GLU A 34 19.25 -4.83 0.75
C GLU A 34 19.14 -4.87 -0.79
N THR A 35 18.87 -3.73 -1.40
CA THR A 35 18.53 -3.65 -2.83
C THR A 35 18.79 -2.24 -3.39
N THR A 36 18.28 -1.97 -4.59
CA THR A 36 18.30 -0.65 -5.22
C THR A 36 16.90 -0.07 -5.33
N CYS A 37 16.77 1.22 -5.00
CA CYS A 37 15.58 2.02 -5.25
C CYS A 37 15.89 3.13 -6.24
N ARG A 38 14.91 3.49 -7.07
CA ARG A 38 15.01 4.59 -8.02
C ARG A 38 13.93 5.63 -7.72
N SER A 39 14.33 6.88 -7.58
CA SER A 39 13.43 7.99 -7.32
C SER A 39 13.90 9.23 -8.08
N ALA A 40 12.97 9.94 -8.72
CA ALA A 40 13.27 11.12 -9.54
C ALA A 40 14.39 10.89 -10.57
N GLY A 41 14.45 9.68 -11.16
CA GLY A 41 15.46 9.28 -12.14
C GLY A 41 16.83 8.91 -11.57
N GLN A 42 17.06 9.07 -10.27
CA GLN A 42 18.30 8.69 -9.59
C GLN A 42 18.16 7.31 -8.93
N THR A 43 19.26 6.54 -8.93
CA THR A 43 19.33 5.22 -8.29
C THR A 43 20.10 5.31 -6.99
N TYR A 44 19.61 4.63 -5.96
CA TYR A 44 20.16 4.63 -4.60
C TYR A 44 20.30 3.20 -4.09
N SER A 45 21.28 2.97 -3.22
CA SER A 45 21.22 1.83 -2.31
C SER A 45 20.01 2.00 -1.39
N CYS A 46 19.31 0.90 -1.14
CA CYS A 46 18.01 0.90 -0.49
C CYS A 46 17.90 -0.30 0.45
N ASN A 47 17.44 -0.07 1.67
CA ASN A 47 17.01 -1.13 2.57
C ASN A 47 15.48 -1.16 2.59
N VAL A 48 14.90 -2.35 2.48
CA VAL A 48 13.46 -2.58 2.52
C VAL A 48 13.13 -3.48 3.68
N VAL A 49 12.28 -3.00 4.58
CA VAL A 49 11.68 -3.81 5.64
C VAL A 49 10.22 -4.05 5.28
N ALA A 50 9.86 -5.32 5.10
CA ALA A 50 8.49 -5.75 4.90
C ALA A 50 7.94 -6.32 6.21
N SER A 51 6.78 -5.85 6.64
CA SER A 51 6.14 -6.26 7.89
C SER A 51 4.63 -6.35 7.75
N ASN A 52 4.01 -7.29 8.45
CA ASN A 52 2.57 -7.24 8.68
C ASN A 52 2.26 -6.23 9.78
N VAL A 53 1.35 -5.31 9.49
CA VAL A 53 0.86 -4.30 10.44
C VAL A 53 -0.65 -4.30 10.32
N ASP A 54 -1.32 -4.72 11.39
CA ASP A 54 -2.77 -4.97 11.42
C ASP A 54 -3.21 -5.89 10.27
N ASP A 55 -4.05 -5.39 9.38
CA ASP A 55 -4.63 -6.04 8.20
C ASP A 55 -3.89 -5.71 6.89
N THR A 56 -2.67 -5.18 7.01
CA THR A 56 -1.86 -4.73 5.87
C THR A 56 -0.46 -5.32 5.88
N THR A 57 0.14 -5.43 4.70
CA THR A 57 1.59 -5.64 4.59
C THR A 57 2.25 -4.32 4.21
N GLU A 58 3.04 -3.77 5.13
CA GLU A 58 3.81 -2.53 4.93
C GLU A 58 5.24 -2.82 4.45
N TYR A 59 5.72 -1.98 3.53
CA TYR A 59 7.05 -2.01 2.95
C TYR A 59 7.70 -0.65 3.18
N VAL A 60 8.62 -0.58 4.13
CA VAL A 60 9.37 0.64 4.46
C VAL A 60 10.69 0.64 3.69
N HIS A 61 10.88 1.63 2.82
CA HIS A 61 12.07 1.78 2.00
C HIS A 61 12.92 2.91 2.55
N GLN A 62 14.15 2.61 2.95
CA GLN A 62 15.13 3.58 3.42
C GLN A 62 16.25 3.72 2.39
N PHE A 63 16.47 4.93 1.88
CA PHE A 63 17.50 5.21 0.88
C PHE A 63 18.05 6.63 1.04
N GLY A 64 19.38 6.75 1.16
CA GLY A 64 19.99 8.00 1.59
C GLY A 64 19.43 8.43 2.95
N SER A 65 18.91 9.66 3.04
CA SER A 65 18.22 10.19 4.23
C SER A 65 16.69 10.14 4.13
N LYS A 66 16.15 9.42 3.14
CA LYS A 66 14.72 9.41 2.83
C LYS A 66 14.10 8.07 3.23
N THR A 67 12.85 8.16 3.65
CA THR A 67 11.99 7.00 3.86
C THR A 67 10.77 7.14 2.97
N VAL A 68 10.41 6.10 2.24
CA VAL A 68 9.13 6.00 1.54
C VAL A 68 8.49 4.68 1.92
N SER A 69 7.21 4.72 2.28
CA SER A 69 6.49 3.50 2.66
C SER A 69 5.37 3.22 1.69
N TYR A 70 5.17 1.95 1.38
CA TYR A 70 4.01 1.45 0.67
C TYR A 70 3.32 0.40 1.51
N ARG A 71 2.00 0.27 1.38
CA ARG A 71 1.26 -0.82 2.01
C ARG A 71 0.32 -1.47 1.01
N VAL A 72 0.20 -2.78 1.13
CA VAL A 72 -0.76 -3.60 0.41
C VAL A 72 -1.89 -3.95 1.38
N ILE A 73 -3.12 -3.69 0.95
CA ILE A 73 -4.34 -3.96 1.71
C ILE A 73 -5.16 -4.93 0.87
N ASP A 74 -5.38 -6.15 1.37
CA ASP A 74 -5.99 -7.22 0.57
C ASP A 74 -7.52 -7.32 0.74
N ASP A 75 -8.06 -6.86 1.86
CA ASP A 75 -9.50 -6.91 2.15
C ASP A 75 -10.17 -5.52 2.00
N PRO A 76 -11.37 -5.43 1.38
CA PRO A 76 -12.09 -6.50 0.66
C PRO A 76 -11.60 -6.71 -0.78
N TYR A 77 -10.53 -6.03 -1.18
CA TYR A 77 -9.86 -6.16 -2.46
C TYR A 77 -8.49 -5.50 -2.38
N VAL A 78 -7.56 -5.95 -3.23
CA VAL A 78 -6.19 -5.43 -3.30
C VAL A 78 -6.18 -3.94 -3.61
N ARG A 79 -5.60 -3.16 -2.69
CA ARG A 79 -5.27 -1.74 -2.84
C ARG A 79 -3.82 -1.51 -2.45
N ILE A 80 -3.20 -0.55 -3.10
CA ILE A 80 -1.84 -0.11 -2.75
C ILE A 80 -1.89 1.37 -2.38
N GLU A 81 -1.36 1.68 -1.22
CA GLU A 81 -1.19 3.06 -0.75
C GLU A 81 0.29 3.37 -0.51
N GLY A 82 0.66 4.64 -0.68
CA GLY A 82 2.00 5.13 -0.43
C GLY A 82 2.01 6.37 0.46
N ARG A 83 3.11 6.55 1.20
CA ARG A 83 3.42 7.80 1.93
C ARG A 83 4.90 8.16 1.75
N ALA A 84 5.17 9.46 1.68
CA ALA A 84 6.52 9.98 1.47
C ALA A 84 7.34 10.15 2.76
N SER A 85 6.71 9.95 3.92
CA SER A 85 7.30 9.95 5.27
C SER A 85 6.26 9.44 6.26
N ASP A 86 6.67 9.15 7.50
CA ASP A 86 5.75 8.72 8.57
C ASP A 86 4.77 9.80 9.00
N THR A 87 5.06 11.07 8.70
CA THR A 87 4.18 12.21 8.94
C THR A 87 3.24 12.50 7.77
N THR A 88 3.49 11.89 6.60
CA THR A 88 2.66 12.06 5.42
C THR A 88 1.50 11.06 5.49
N PRO A 89 0.25 11.50 5.27
CA PRO A 89 -0.87 10.57 5.28
C PRO A 89 -0.79 9.60 4.08
N TRP A 90 -1.30 8.39 4.28
CA TRP A 90 -1.44 7.40 3.21
C TRP A 90 -2.32 7.92 2.07
N ARG A 91 -1.93 7.57 0.84
CA ARG A 91 -2.66 7.92 -0.39
C ARG A 91 -2.65 6.73 -1.35
N SER A 92 -3.78 6.46 -1.99
CA SER A 92 -3.86 5.48 -3.07
C SER A 92 -2.83 5.77 -4.15
N VAL A 93 -2.12 4.73 -4.56
CA VAL A 93 -1.26 4.75 -5.72
C VAL A 93 -2.12 4.89 -6.97
N LYS A 94 -1.68 5.67 -7.96
CA LYS A 94 -2.40 5.90 -9.23
C LYS A 94 -2.18 4.79 -10.24
N ASN A 95 -0.97 4.25 -10.28
CA ASN A 95 -0.62 3.10 -11.10
C ASN A 95 0.60 2.37 -10.53
N ALA A 96 0.72 1.10 -10.86
CA ALA A 96 1.86 0.27 -10.57
C ALA A 96 2.31 -0.46 -11.84
N THR A 97 3.60 -0.78 -11.94
CA THR A 97 4.15 -1.63 -13.00
C THR A 97 5.18 -2.56 -12.41
N ILE A 98 5.09 -3.83 -12.78
CA ILE A 98 6.07 -4.86 -12.46
C ILE A 98 6.79 -5.21 -13.76
N ASP A 99 8.12 -5.21 -13.75
CA ASP A 99 8.94 -5.88 -14.76
C ASP A 99 9.64 -7.07 -14.09
N PHE A 100 9.20 -8.28 -14.41
CA PHE A 100 9.71 -9.51 -13.83
C PHE A 100 11.13 -9.84 -14.31
N ARG A 101 11.61 -9.25 -15.42
CA ARG A 101 12.97 -9.50 -15.91
C ARG A 101 14.01 -8.69 -15.14
N THR A 102 13.64 -7.49 -14.72
CA THR A 102 14.49 -6.61 -13.91
C THR A 102 14.19 -6.68 -12.42
N GLU A 103 13.17 -7.46 -12.05
CA GLU A 103 12.64 -7.65 -10.71
C GLU A 103 12.23 -6.32 -10.05
N GLU A 104 11.75 -5.39 -10.89
CA GLU A 104 11.45 -4.01 -10.49
C GLU A 104 9.94 -3.77 -10.39
N LEU A 105 9.52 -3.23 -9.24
CA LEU A 105 8.19 -2.71 -9.00
C LEU A 105 8.24 -1.18 -8.99
N CYS A 106 7.43 -0.55 -9.83
CA CYS A 106 7.34 0.89 -9.99
C CYS A 106 5.95 1.40 -9.63
N PHE A 107 5.88 2.58 -9.02
CA PHE A 107 4.62 3.25 -8.67
C PHE A 107 4.54 4.65 -9.27
N ASN A 108 3.30 5.12 -9.49
CA ASN A 108 2.97 6.48 -9.87
C ASN A 108 3.80 6.99 -11.07
N ASN A 109 3.71 6.31 -12.21
CA ASN A 109 4.43 6.62 -13.44
C ASN A 109 5.96 6.60 -13.27
N ASN A 110 6.47 5.61 -12.54
CA ASN A 110 7.90 5.43 -12.23
C ASN A 110 8.50 6.55 -11.35
N ALA A 111 7.67 7.29 -10.61
CA ALA A 111 8.14 8.29 -9.66
C ALA A 111 9.00 7.65 -8.54
N PHE A 112 8.65 6.43 -8.16
CA PHE A 112 9.44 5.57 -7.28
C PHE A 112 9.43 4.15 -7.83
N CYS A 113 10.58 3.49 -7.81
CA CYS A 113 10.71 2.09 -8.15
C CYS A 113 11.68 1.39 -7.18
N VAL A 114 11.46 0.10 -6.97
CA VAL A 114 12.27 -0.74 -6.09
C VAL A 114 12.51 -2.08 -6.77
N LYS A 115 13.74 -2.59 -6.68
CA LYS A 115 13.99 -3.99 -7.00
C LYS A 115 13.62 -4.86 -5.79
N ASN A 116 12.62 -5.72 -5.94
CA ASN A 116 12.15 -6.55 -4.84
C ASN A 116 11.84 -7.97 -5.34
N PRO A 117 12.88 -8.79 -5.58
CA PRO A 117 12.70 -10.16 -6.05
C PRO A 117 11.85 -11.02 -5.11
N LYS A 118 11.92 -10.77 -3.80
CA LYS A 118 11.16 -11.55 -2.81
C LYS A 118 9.67 -11.32 -2.95
N TYR A 119 9.23 -10.07 -2.95
CA TYR A 119 7.83 -9.73 -3.19
C TYR A 119 7.34 -10.23 -4.57
N LEU A 120 8.15 -10.08 -5.61
CA LEU A 120 7.74 -10.48 -6.95
C LEU A 120 7.65 -12.00 -7.13
N ALA A 121 8.48 -12.77 -6.43
CA ALA A 121 8.33 -14.22 -6.37
C ALA A 121 6.97 -14.61 -5.76
N ASP A 122 6.58 -13.96 -4.66
CA ASP A 122 5.28 -14.18 -4.01
C ASP A 122 4.12 -13.82 -4.94
N VAL A 123 4.22 -12.70 -5.67
CA VAL A 123 3.22 -12.30 -6.68
C VAL A 123 3.09 -13.36 -7.78
N LEU A 124 4.20 -13.90 -8.29
CA LEU A 124 4.17 -14.94 -9.33
C LEU A 124 3.49 -16.22 -8.82
N VAL A 125 3.83 -16.66 -7.61
CA VAL A 125 3.21 -17.84 -6.99
C VAL A 125 1.71 -17.62 -6.76
N GLY A 126 1.33 -16.45 -6.24
CA GLY A 126 -0.06 -16.12 -5.93
C GLY A 126 -0.94 -15.91 -7.17
N SER A 127 -0.36 -15.49 -8.30
CA SER A 127 -1.14 -15.16 -9.51
C SER A 127 -1.49 -16.36 -10.39
N GLY A 128 -0.89 -17.53 -10.14
CA GLY A 128 -1.12 -18.75 -10.93
C GLY A 128 -0.90 -18.53 -12.44
N ASP A 129 -1.76 -19.15 -13.25
CA ASP A 129 -1.63 -19.18 -14.72
C ASP A 129 -1.72 -17.78 -15.37
N ALA A 130 -2.31 -16.79 -14.71
CA ALA A 130 -2.47 -15.45 -15.28
C ALA A 130 -1.12 -14.75 -15.59
N MET A 131 -0.07 -15.11 -14.85
CA MET A 131 1.28 -14.54 -15.02
C MET A 131 2.25 -15.47 -15.75
N GLN A 132 1.80 -16.66 -16.16
CA GLN A 132 2.67 -17.62 -16.82
C GLN A 132 3.21 -17.07 -18.14
N GLY A 133 4.54 -17.01 -18.25
CA GLY A 133 5.24 -16.46 -19.42
C GLY A 133 5.15 -14.94 -19.58
N ARG A 134 4.50 -14.23 -18.65
CA ARG A 134 4.42 -12.76 -18.65
C ARG A 134 5.72 -12.18 -18.12
N THR A 135 6.18 -11.12 -18.77
CA THR A 135 7.42 -10.42 -18.38
C THR A 135 7.14 -9.07 -17.73
N LYS A 136 5.95 -8.50 -17.99
CA LYS A 136 5.56 -7.20 -17.48
C LYS A 136 4.07 -7.14 -17.22
N VAL A 137 3.71 -6.49 -16.12
CA VAL A 137 2.31 -6.22 -15.74
C VAL A 137 2.21 -4.77 -15.33
N GLY A 138 1.11 -4.12 -15.68
CA GLY A 138 0.79 -2.79 -15.20
C GLY A 138 -0.65 -2.69 -14.78
N MET A 139 -0.90 -1.84 -13.79
CA MET A 139 -2.20 -1.61 -13.20
C MET A 139 -2.43 -0.11 -13.06
N VAL A 140 -3.64 0.33 -13.37
CA VAL A 140 -4.15 1.67 -13.10
C VAL A 140 -5.23 1.53 -12.06
N PHE A 141 -5.19 2.41 -11.07
CA PHE A 141 -6.15 2.40 -9.98
C PHE A 141 -7.14 3.55 -10.14
N ALA A 142 -8.42 3.25 -9.93
CA ALA A 142 -9.47 4.25 -9.80
C ALA A 142 -9.30 5.07 -8.51
N ALA A 143 -10.06 6.15 -8.35
CA ALA A 143 -9.99 7.02 -7.18
C ALA A 143 -10.25 6.30 -5.83
N ASN A 144 -10.98 5.19 -5.86
CA ASN A 144 -11.25 4.34 -4.69
C ASN A 144 -10.15 3.29 -4.42
N GLY A 145 -9.08 3.28 -5.21
CA GLY A 145 -7.96 2.34 -5.09
C GLY A 145 -8.17 0.97 -5.76
N ARG A 146 -9.34 0.71 -6.36
CA ARG A 146 -9.57 -0.52 -7.13
C ARG A 146 -8.79 -0.49 -8.44
N VAL A 147 -8.36 -1.65 -8.92
CA VAL A 147 -7.82 -1.78 -10.27
C VAL A 147 -8.93 -1.43 -11.27
N ASP A 148 -8.67 -0.43 -12.10
CA ASP A 148 -9.54 0.04 -13.18
C ASP A 148 -9.11 -0.59 -14.51
N VAL A 149 -7.79 -0.62 -14.76
CA VAL A 149 -7.21 -1.20 -15.97
C VAL A 149 -5.99 -2.03 -15.60
N ALA A 150 -5.85 -3.20 -16.22
CA ALA A 150 -4.64 -4.01 -16.19
C ALA A 150 -4.08 -4.18 -17.61
N CYS A 151 -2.75 -4.26 -17.73
CA CYS A 151 -2.05 -4.52 -18.97
C CYS A 151 -0.99 -5.59 -18.78
N PHE A 152 -0.58 -6.22 -19.88
CA PHE A 152 0.45 -7.24 -19.92
C PHE A 152 1.43 -6.96 -21.05
N ASP A 153 2.71 -7.19 -20.78
CA ASP A 153 3.81 -7.12 -21.76
C ASP A 153 3.75 -5.83 -22.60
N ASN A 154 3.75 -5.95 -23.93
CA ASN A 154 3.67 -4.82 -24.86
C ASN A 154 2.38 -3.99 -24.73
N GLY A 155 1.32 -4.56 -24.13
CA GLY A 155 0.09 -3.83 -23.83
C GLY A 155 0.30 -2.72 -22.80
N CYS A 156 1.32 -2.84 -21.95
CA CYS A 156 1.61 -1.83 -20.95
C CYS A 156 2.26 -0.56 -21.51
N ASP A 157 2.98 -0.67 -22.61
CA ASP A 157 3.56 0.51 -23.24
C ASP A 157 2.44 1.37 -23.87
N ARG A 158 1.45 0.72 -24.51
CA ARG A 158 0.25 1.39 -25.03
C ARG A 158 -0.59 2.06 -23.95
N LEU A 159 -0.79 1.37 -22.82
CA LEU A 159 -1.53 1.94 -21.69
C LEU A 159 -0.83 3.17 -21.12
N LYS A 160 0.51 3.11 -21.00
CA LYS A 160 1.32 4.21 -20.50
C LYS A 160 1.22 5.46 -21.38
N ASP A 161 1.18 5.29 -22.70
CA ASP A 161 1.03 6.40 -23.65
C ASP A 161 -0.36 7.04 -23.57
N ALA A 162 -1.40 6.27 -23.24
CA ALA A 162 -2.77 6.77 -23.08
C ALA A 162 -2.98 7.58 -21.79
N ILE A 163 -2.26 7.25 -20.71
CA ILE A 163 -2.41 7.90 -19.39
C ILE A 163 -1.52 9.14 -19.22
N ARG A 164 -0.52 9.31 -20.10
CA ARG A 164 0.37 10.48 -20.12
C ARG A 164 -0.25 11.69 -20.83
N GLN A 165 -1.30 11.48 -21.61
CA GLN A 165 -2.08 12.52 -22.29
C GLN A 165 -3.11 13.12 -21.32
#